data_AF-A0A2N1TNB3-F1
#
_entry.id   AF-A0A2N1TNB3-F1
#
_cell.length_a   1.000
_cell.length_b   1.000
_cell.length_c   1.000
_cell.angle_alpha   90.00
_cell.angle_beta   90.00
_cell.angle_gamma   90.00
#
_symmetry.space_group_name_H-M   'P 1'
#
loop_
_entity.id
_entity.type
_entity.pdbx_description
1 polymer ?
#
loop_
_entity_poly.entity_id
_entity_poly.type
_entity_poly.pdbx_seq_one_letter_code
_entity_poly.pdbx_strand_id
1 'polypeptide(L)'
;MEMNVFDFIAQLEKDLADHYIRLKSTARFRESHSVFDFMNSHSRGHAETVETMREKHAKPHLDNSFYLHVSKQIQDSLTREIAEAKRASEAFDVLARAEELVGKMYIILSNHYKELGDFYHSISEDISQLAEEEFNHRDILKKEKTKYI
;
A
#
# COMPACT_ATOMS: atom_id res chain seq x y z
N MET A 1 -7.35 -16.34 -9.17
CA MET A 1 -6.29 -15.52 -8.56
C MET A 1 -6.87 -14.12 -8.45
N GLU A 2 -6.96 -13.59 -7.23
CA GLU A 2 -7.54 -12.27 -6.99
C GLU A 2 -6.57 -11.21 -7.50
N MET A 3 -7.06 -10.25 -8.29
CA MET A 3 -6.25 -9.17 -8.87
C MET A 3 -5.85 -8.20 -7.76
N ASN A 4 -4.57 -7.83 -7.67
CA ASN A 4 -4.14 -6.83 -6.69
C ASN A 4 -4.58 -5.42 -7.14
N VAL A 5 -4.66 -4.47 -6.20
CA VAL A 5 -5.18 -3.12 -6.49
C VAL A 5 -4.35 -2.36 -7.54
N PHE A 6 -3.03 -2.55 -7.57
CA PHE A 6 -2.15 -1.90 -8.55
C PHE A 6 -2.39 -2.48 -9.95
N ASP A 7 -2.49 -3.81 -10.07
CA ASP A 7 -2.81 -4.47 -11.35
C ASP A 7 -4.17 -3.98 -11.88
N PHE A 8 -5.13 -3.81 -10.98
CA PHE A 8 -6.46 -3.32 -11.34
C PHE A 8 -6.43 -1.88 -11.86
N ILE A 9 -5.76 -0.97 -11.15
CA ILE A 9 -5.63 0.43 -11.58
C ILE A 9 -4.86 0.51 -12.90
N ALA A 10 -3.75 -0.22 -13.04
CA ALA A 10 -2.98 -0.25 -14.29
C ALA A 10 -3.82 -0.77 -15.47
N GLN A 11 -4.72 -1.74 -15.23
CA GLN A 11 -5.63 -2.22 -16.26
C GLN A 11 -6.67 -1.16 -16.67
N LEU A 12 -7.25 -0.43 -15.71
CA LEU A 12 -8.18 0.67 -16.00
C LEU A 12 -7.53 1.71 -16.92
N GLU A 13 -6.28 2.07 -16.63
CA GLU A 13 -5.50 3.03 -17.41
C GLU A 13 -5.21 2.53 -18.83
N LYS A 14 -4.81 1.26 -18.98
CA LYS A 14 -4.60 0.63 -20.30
C LYS A 14 -5.88 0.59 -21.12
N ASP A 15 -7.00 0.22 -20.50
CA ASP A 15 -8.30 0.14 -21.17
C ASP A 15 -8.78 1.52 -21.64
N LEU A 16 -8.56 2.56 -20.82
CA LEU A 16 -8.86 3.94 -21.15
C LEU A 16 -7.96 4.45 -22.29
N ALA A 17 -6.66 4.14 -22.24
CA ALA A 17 -5.72 4.45 -23.31
C ALA A 17 -6.17 3.84 -24.65
N ASP A 18 -6.56 2.57 -24.65
CA ASP A 18 -7.05 1.87 -25.85
C ASP A 18 -8.37 2.47 -26.34
N HIS A 19 -9.20 2.96 -25.43
CA HIS A 19 -10.42 3.67 -25.80
C HIS A 19 -10.11 4.96 -26.58
N TYR A 20 -9.12 5.75 -26.18
CA TYR A 20 -8.73 6.94 -26.92
C TYR A 20 -8.21 6.63 -28.33
N ILE A 21 -7.47 5.54 -28.52
CA ILE A 21 -7.04 5.11 -29.86
C ILE A 21 -8.24 4.72 -30.74
N ARG A 22 -9.21 4.01 -30.18
CA ARG A 22 -10.46 3.69 -30.89
C ARG A 22 -11.22 4.95 -31.28
N LEU A 23 -11.35 5.92 -30.37
CA LEU A 23 -12.01 7.21 -30.67
C LEU A 23 -11.29 7.98 -31.77
N LYS A 24 -9.94 8.00 -31.75
CA LYS A 24 -9.12 8.61 -32.80
C LYS A 24 -9.35 7.98 -34.18
N SER A 25 -9.73 6.71 -34.27
CA SER A 25 -10.06 6.08 -35.56
C SER A 25 -11.42 6.54 -36.15
N THR A 26 -12.21 7.30 -35.38
CA THR A 26 -13.55 7.74 -35.79
C THR A 26 -13.49 9.04 -36.57
N ALA A 27 -13.98 9.03 -37.81
CA ALA A 27 -13.95 10.20 -38.72
C ALA A 27 -14.57 11.48 -38.12
N ARG A 28 -15.57 11.35 -37.24
CA ARG A 28 -16.24 12.47 -36.56
C ARG A 28 -15.29 13.30 -35.70
N PHE A 29 -14.20 12.73 -35.18
CA PHE A 29 -13.31 13.39 -34.24
C PHE A 29 -11.96 13.79 -34.83
N ARG A 30 -11.90 13.99 -36.16
CA ARG A 30 -10.65 14.31 -36.87
C ARG A 30 -9.90 15.50 -36.29
N GLU A 31 -10.63 16.52 -35.83
CA GLU A 31 -10.06 17.75 -35.25
C GLU A 31 -9.51 17.58 -33.82
N SER A 32 -9.74 16.41 -33.21
CA SER A 32 -9.34 16.07 -31.84
C SER A 32 -8.32 14.94 -31.74
N HIS A 33 -7.74 14.51 -32.87
CA HIS A 33 -6.75 13.43 -32.87
C HIS A 33 -5.57 13.70 -31.94
N SER A 34 -5.06 14.94 -31.91
CA SER A 34 -3.93 15.30 -31.04
C SER A 34 -4.28 15.20 -29.56
N VAL A 35 -5.52 15.52 -29.17
CA VAL A 35 -5.99 15.35 -27.79
C VAL A 35 -6.07 13.87 -27.45
N PHE A 36 -6.56 13.02 -28.34
CA PHE A 36 -6.61 11.58 -28.07
C PHE A 36 -5.23 10.93 -28.03
N ASP A 37 -4.27 11.40 -28.83
CA ASP A 37 -2.87 10.94 -28.72
C ASP A 37 -2.27 11.33 -27.36
N PHE A 38 -2.50 12.57 -26.93
CA PHE A 38 -2.09 13.04 -25.62
C PHE A 38 -2.69 12.19 -24.50
N MET A 39 -4.01 11.97 -24.51
CA MET A 39 -4.68 11.17 -23.50
C MET A 39 -4.23 9.72 -23.48
N ASN A 40 -4.06 9.11 -24.66
CA ASN A 40 -3.55 7.74 -24.76
C ASN A 40 -2.15 7.64 -24.13
N SER A 41 -1.24 8.57 -24.46
CA SER A 41 0.11 8.58 -23.92
C SER A 41 0.11 8.77 -22.40
N HIS A 42 -0.72 9.67 -21.88
CA HIS A 42 -0.83 9.91 -20.44
C HIS A 42 -1.37 8.71 -19.68
N SER A 43 -2.49 8.12 -20.11
CA SER A 43 -3.03 6.91 -19.47
C SER A 43 -2.05 5.73 -19.55
N ARG A 44 -1.29 5.57 -20.64
CA ARG A 44 -0.20 4.57 -20.69
C ARG A 44 0.89 4.86 -19.65
N GLY A 45 1.30 6.12 -19.50
CA GLY A 45 2.24 6.55 -18.47
C GLY A 45 1.75 6.32 -17.05
N HIS A 46 0.46 6.52 -16.77
CA HIS A 46 -0.15 6.19 -15.48
C HIS A 46 -0.07 4.69 -15.21
N ALA A 47 -0.40 3.85 -16.20
CA ALA A 47 -0.31 2.39 -16.04
C ALA A 47 1.11 1.95 -15.66
N GLU A 48 2.13 2.47 -16.34
CA GLU A 48 3.54 2.19 -16.04
C GLU A 48 3.92 2.68 -14.63
N THR A 49 3.46 3.88 -14.26
CA THR A 49 3.69 4.43 -12.92
C THR A 49 3.11 3.52 -11.85
N VAL A 50 1.85 3.10 -12.00
CA VAL A 50 1.15 2.22 -11.05
C VAL A 50 1.82 0.85 -10.94
N GLU A 51 2.30 0.28 -12.04
CA GLU A 51 3.03 -0.99 -12.04
C GLU A 51 4.30 -0.93 -11.18
N THR A 52 4.95 0.24 -11.13
CA THR A 52 6.16 0.46 -10.31
C THR A 52 5.86 0.94 -8.88
N MET A 53 4.64 1.40 -8.57
CA MET A 53 4.27 1.88 -7.22
C MET A 53 4.48 0.81 -6.13
N ARG A 54 4.32 -0.47 -6.47
CA ARG A 54 4.55 -1.58 -5.55
C ARG A 54 6.00 -1.62 -5.03
N GLU A 55 6.96 -1.19 -5.85
CA GLU A 55 8.39 -1.21 -5.54
C GLU A 55 8.85 0.09 -4.88
N LYS A 56 8.10 1.17 -5.06
CA LYS A 56 8.38 2.50 -4.49
C LYS A 56 8.30 2.51 -2.96
N HIS A 57 7.37 1.75 -2.39
CA HIS A 57 7.13 1.70 -0.95
C HIS A 57 7.57 0.35 -0.39
N ALA A 58 8.48 0.36 0.59
CA ALA A 58 8.91 -0.85 1.26
C ALA A 58 7.84 -1.26 2.29
N LYS A 59 7.09 -2.33 2.01
CA LYS A 59 6.10 -2.85 2.96
C LYS A 59 6.80 -3.33 4.24
N PRO A 60 6.45 -2.79 5.42
CA PRO A 60 6.99 -3.27 6.69
C PRO A 60 6.70 -4.77 6.85
N HIS A 61 7.71 -5.52 7.28
CA HIS A 61 7.59 -6.96 7.52
C HIS A 61 7.80 -7.25 9.00
N LEU A 62 6.93 -8.09 9.56
CA LEU A 62 7.06 -8.62 10.90
C LEU A 62 7.40 -10.11 10.83
N ASP A 63 8.59 -10.49 11.29
CA ASP A 63 8.98 -11.89 11.40
C ASP A 63 8.36 -12.51 12.66
N ASN A 64 7.11 -12.97 12.51
CA ASN A 64 6.39 -13.66 13.59
C ASN A 64 7.17 -14.86 14.13
N SER A 65 7.95 -15.55 13.31
CA SER A 65 8.68 -16.75 13.74
C SER A 65 9.82 -16.39 14.71
N PHE A 66 10.55 -15.30 14.43
CA PHE A 66 11.55 -14.76 15.33
C PHE A 66 10.94 -14.35 16.68
N TYR A 67 9.85 -13.59 16.68
CA TYR A 67 9.22 -13.14 17.94
C TYR A 67 8.63 -14.30 18.75
N LEU A 68 8.05 -15.30 18.10
CA LEU A 68 7.58 -16.51 18.77
C LEU A 68 8.74 -17.31 19.38
N HIS A 69 9.86 -17.42 18.67
CA HIS A 69 11.05 -18.08 19.18
C HIS A 69 11.61 -17.38 20.42
N VAL A 70 11.78 -16.06 20.35
CA VAL A 70 12.25 -15.23 21.47
C VAL A 70 11.29 -15.33 22.67
N SER A 71 9.98 -15.24 22.42
CA SER A 71 8.95 -15.38 23.47
C SER A 71 9.07 -16.72 24.20
N LYS A 72 9.23 -17.81 23.45
CA LYS A 72 9.42 -19.14 24.03
C LYS A 72 10.68 -19.24 24.88
N GLN A 73 11.81 -18.71 24.40
CA GLN A 73 13.07 -18.71 25.16
C GLN A 73 12.95 -17.94 26.47
N ILE A 74 12.26 -16.79 26.44
CA ILE A 74 11.98 -15.99 27.64
C ILE A 74 11.11 -16.78 28.62
N GLN A 75 10.01 -17.39 28.14
CA GLN A 75 9.11 -18.20 28.97
C GLN A 75 9.85 -19.38 29.61
N ASP A 76 10.69 -20.08 28.85
CA ASP A 76 11.50 -21.20 29.36
C ASP A 76 12.48 -20.73 30.45
N SER A 77 13.09 -19.55 30.28
CA SER A 77 13.99 -18.95 31.30
C SER A 77 13.25 -18.60 32.57
N LEU A 78 12.15 -17.86 32.46
CA LEU A 78 11.36 -17.40 33.60
C LEU A 78 10.76 -18.57 34.37
N THR A 79 10.34 -19.64 33.67
CA THR A 79 9.82 -20.86 34.30
C THR A 79 10.90 -21.55 35.15
N ARG A 80 12.14 -21.60 34.66
CA ARG A 80 13.27 -22.13 35.46
C ARG A 80 13.56 -21.26 36.68
N GLU A 81 13.60 -19.94 36.51
CA GLU A 81 13.83 -19.00 37.61
C GLU A 81 12.75 -19.12 38.71
N ILE A 82 11.48 -19.31 38.33
CA ILE A 82 10.38 -19.54 39.28
C ILE A 82 10.56 -20.87 40.03
N ALA A 83 10.95 -21.93 39.33
CA ALA A 83 11.15 -23.24 39.94
C ALA A 83 12.31 -23.26 40.95
N GLU A 84 13.32 -22.40 40.74
CA GLU A 84 14.48 -22.25 41.63
C GLU A 84 14.24 -21.25 42.79
N ALA A 85 13.15 -20.49 42.75
CA ALA A 85 12.84 -19.49 43.77
C ALA A 85 12.59 -20.15 45.14
N LYS A 86 13.27 -19.64 46.17
CA LYS A 86 13.18 -20.21 47.54
C LYS A 86 11.98 -19.66 48.31
N ARG A 87 11.44 -18.52 47.87
CA ARG A 87 10.29 -17.85 48.48
C ARG A 87 9.26 -17.50 47.43
N ALA A 88 7.98 -17.54 47.82
CA ALA A 88 6.88 -17.14 46.95
C ALA A 88 7.03 -15.69 46.45
N SER A 89 7.52 -14.76 47.29
CA SER A 89 7.75 -13.37 46.90
C SER A 89 8.73 -13.24 45.73
N GLU A 90 9.80 -14.03 45.73
CA GLU A 90 10.82 -14.04 44.66
C GLU A 90 10.21 -14.55 43.34
N ALA A 91 9.30 -15.54 43.40
CA ALA A 91 8.56 -16.01 42.24
C ALA A 91 7.60 -14.94 41.68
N PHE A 92 6.93 -14.16 42.54
CA PHE A 92 6.08 -13.05 42.10
C PHE A 92 6.87 -11.94 41.41
N ASP A 93 8.10 -11.65 41.86
CA ASP A 93 8.98 -10.70 41.17
C ASP A 93 9.35 -11.18 39.76
N VAL A 94 9.59 -12.49 39.58
CA VAL A 94 9.85 -13.09 38.26
C VAL A 94 8.60 -13.00 37.36
N LEU A 95 7.41 -13.26 37.92
CA LEU A 95 6.15 -13.11 37.19
C LEU A 95 5.89 -11.66 36.75
N ALA A 96 6.18 -10.68 37.61
CA ALA A 96 6.07 -9.27 37.24
C ALA A 96 6.99 -8.91 36.08
N ARG A 97 8.21 -9.44 36.04
CA ARG A 97 9.11 -9.29 34.87
C ARG A 97 8.55 -9.94 33.62
N ALA A 98 7.88 -11.09 33.74
CA ALA A 98 7.22 -11.75 32.61
C ALA A 98 6.19 -10.83 31.95
N GLU A 99 5.32 -10.23 32.76
CA GLU A 99 4.30 -9.27 32.30
C GLU A 99 4.92 -8.04 31.63
N GLU A 100 6.01 -7.49 32.21
CA GLU A 100 6.72 -6.37 31.61
C GLU A 100 7.27 -6.71 30.21
N LEU A 101 7.85 -7.92 30.04
CA LEU A 101 8.39 -8.37 28.76
C LEU A 101 7.29 -8.57 27.71
N VAL A 102 6.15 -9.15 28.10
CA VAL A 102 4.97 -9.26 27.21
C VAL A 102 4.47 -7.86 26.81
N GLY A 103 4.40 -6.92 27.75
CA GLY A 103 4.05 -5.53 27.47
C GLY A 103 4.98 -4.87 26.43
N LYS A 104 6.30 -5.10 26.55
CA LYS A 104 7.27 -4.61 25.56
C LYS A 104 7.06 -5.24 24.18
N MET A 105 6.71 -6.53 24.10
CA MET A 105 6.34 -7.18 22.84
C MET A 105 5.12 -6.53 22.20
N TYR A 106 4.08 -6.22 22.99
CA TYR A 106 2.90 -5.51 22.48
C TYR A 106 3.22 -4.10 21.96
N ILE A 107 4.16 -3.39 22.59
CA ILE A 107 4.64 -2.09 22.07
C ILE A 107 5.30 -2.26 20.70
N ILE A 108 6.14 -3.28 20.51
CA ILE A 108 6.77 -3.58 19.21
C ILE A 108 5.71 -3.86 18.14
N LEU A 109 4.72 -4.70 18.45
CA LEU A 109 3.62 -4.99 17.53
C LEU A 109 2.82 -3.73 17.18
N SER A 110 2.51 -2.90 18.19
CA SER A 110 1.81 -1.63 18.00
C SER A 110 2.57 -0.71 17.05
N ASN A 111 3.88 -0.58 17.21
CA ASN A 111 4.72 0.23 16.32
C ASN A 111 4.77 -0.35 14.90
N HIS A 112 4.86 -1.66 14.74
CA HIS A 112 4.79 -2.29 13.42
C HIS A 112 3.47 -1.97 12.69
N TYR A 113 2.34 -2.01 13.39
CA TYR A 113 1.05 -1.65 12.79
C TYR A 113 0.94 -0.15 12.44
N LYS A 114 1.63 0.74 13.16
CA LYS A 114 1.74 2.16 12.77
C LYS A 114 2.52 2.30 11.47
N GLU A 115 3.68 1.67 11.37
CA GLU A 115 4.49 1.67 10.14
C GLU A 115 3.72 1.10 8.95
N LEU A 116 2.93 0.04 9.18
CA LEU A 116 2.06 -0.55 8.16
C LEU A 116 0.95 0.43 7.74
N GLY A 117 0.40 1.18 8.69
CA GLY A 117 -0.56 2.26 8.42
C GLY A 117 0.05 3.36 7.56
N ASP A 118 1.24 3.83 7.91
CA ASP A 118 1.98 4.86 7.16
C ASP A 118 2.28 4.37 5.73
N PHE A 119 2.67 3.11 5.57
CA PHE A 119 2.87 2.48 4.25
C PHE A 119 1.60 2.56 3.37
N TYR A 120 0.44 2.18 3.89
CA TYR A 120 -0.81 2.26 3.12
C TYR A 120 -1.27 3.70 2.90
N HIS A 121 -0.96 4.61 3.83
CA HIS A 121 -1.23 6.03 3.67
C HIS A 121 -0.46 6.60 2.48
N SER A 122 0.85 6.33 2.35
CA SER A 122 1.65 6.78 1.21
C SER A 122 1.16 6.23 -0.13
N ILE A 123 0.69 4.97 -0.18
CA ILE A 123 0.04 4.42 -1.37
C ILE A 123 -1.24 5.18 -1.69
N SER A 124 -2.05 5.52 -0.68
CA SER A 124 -3.27 6.29 -0.87
C SER A 124 -2.98 7.68 -1.45
N GLU A 125 -1.94 8.36 -0.99
CA GLU A 125 -1.54 9.67 -1.52
C GLU A 125 -1.15 9.59 -3.00
N ASP A 126 -0.36 8.58 -3.37
CA ASP A 126 0.04 8.33 -4.77
C ASP A 126 -1.20 8.09 -5.68
N ILE A 127 -2.19 7.33 -5.21
CA ILE A 127 -3.45 7.10 -5.94
C ILE A 127 -4.27 8.40 -6.04
N SER A 128 -4.34 9.19 -4.97
CA SER A 128 -5.04 10.48 -4.98
C SER A 128 -4.43 11.45 -5.99
N GLN A 129 -3.10 11.46 -6.13
CA GLN A 129 -2.43 12.28 -7.14
C GLN A 129 -2.83 11.86 -8.57
N LEU A 130 -2.84 10.56 -8.88
CA LEU A 130 -3.32 10.07 -10.19
C LEU A 130 -4.77 10.51 -10.47
N ALA A 131 -5.64 10.46 -9.46
CA ALA A 131 -7.02 10.90 -9.61
C ALA A 131 -7.12 12.41 -9.95
N GLU A 132 -6.25 13.25 -9.40
CA GLU A 132 -6.19 14.67 -9.75
C GLU A 132 -5.75 14.88 -11.21
N GLU A 133 -4.80 14.10 -11.69
CA GLU A 133 -4.37 14.11 -13.10
C GLU A 133 -5.52 13.72 -14.04
N GLU A 134 -6.34 12.72 -13.66
CA GLU A 134 -7.54 12.36 -14.42
C GLU A 134 -8.62 13.46 -14.43
N PHE A 135 -8.75 14.25 -13.36
CA PHE A 135 -9.62 15.42 -13.38
C PHE A 135 -9.12 16.52 -14.33
N ASN A 136 -7.80 16.66 -14.48
CA ASN A 136 -7.21 17.55 -15.49
C ASN A 136 -7.51 17.04 -16.91
N HIS A 137 -7.41 15.73 -17.15
CA HIS A 137 -7.79 15.11 -18.42
C HIS A 137 -9.26 15.40 -18.78
N ARG A 138 -10.18 15.23 -17.81
CA ARG A 138 -11.59 15.59 -17.97
C ARG A 138 -11.75 17.04 -18.43
N ASP A 139 -11.00 17.97 -17.85
CA ASP A 139 -11.14 19.39 -18.16
C ASP A 139 -10.52 19.76 -19.52
N ILE A 140 -9.48 19.05 -19.96
CA ILE A 140 -8.98 19.12 -21.36
C ILE A 140 -10.09 18.68 -22.32
N LEU A 141 -10.77 17.57 -22.07
CA LEU A 141 -11.87 17.09 -22.94
C LEU A 141 -13.04 18.08 -22.98
N LYS A 142 -13.37 18.73 -21.86
CA LYS A 142 -14.40 19.78 -21.83
C LYS A 142 -14.02 20.99 -22.68
N LYS A 143 -12.75 21.39 -22.69
CA LYS A 143 -12.26 22.47 -23.57
C LYS A 143 -12.34 22.02 -25.03
N GLU A 144 -11.88 20.81 -25.32
CA GLU A 144 -11.88 20.25 -26.68
C GLU A 144 -13.30 20.15 -27.27
N LYS A 145 -14.30 19.84 -26.44
CA LYS A 145 -15.73 19.81 -26.82
C LYS A 145 -16.20 21.09 -27.52
N THR A 146 -15.61 22.24 -27.20
CA THR A 146 -16.01 23.54 -27.77
C THR A 146 -15.83 23.63 -29.29
N LYS A 147 -15.02 22.76 -29.90
CA LYS A 147 -14.88 22.65 -31.37
C LYS A 147 -16.11 22.06 -32.08
N TYR A 148 -17.03 21.45 -31.32
CA TYR A 148 -18.18 20.71 -31.86
C TYR A 148 -19.53 21.33 -31.48
N ILE A 149 -19.53 22.60 -31.06
CA ILE A 149 -20.71 23.41 -30.76
C ILE A 149 -20.83 24.48 -31.84
#